data_AF-A0A521V679-F1
#
_entry.id   AF-A0A521V679-F1
#
_cell.length_a   1.000
_cell.length_b   1.000
_cell.length_c   1.000
_cell.angle_alpha   90.00
_cell.angle_beta   90.00
_cell.angle_gamma   90.00
#
_symmetry.space_group_name_H-M   'P 1'
#
loop_
_entity.id
_entity.type
_entity.pdbx_description
1 polymer ?
#
loop_
_entity_poly.entity_id
_entity_poly.type
_entity_poly.pdbx_seq_one_letter_code
_entity_poly.pdbx_strand_id
1 'polypeptide(L)'
;MNQEQDFPFFELPFDGCWLQPYPIHVIEGYEAPENFPNCCDFHQSVVRLTQDWYENKFPDCCDKHREMSKRTWFQKEYFKDIATKVVTQLAYTQYHVSKRIDAQNWFEDITAYIDANICWSFGSPEVGASKYLQFLRHFIEHEKPIDWVFPDEKRQKLIDHLNREENPPKNTKEDTDLNLLYQTFQKWLATFPDLDFFMGLKAKHKGKIPMNLFLYDTVFNPYTGMSKSSTRTQTELIEVLLTLTKQILDEIDTTALIEAGSISNANEYKYQLARESHRLKQSRLVGNFTEGEKNYRQLLETWLVNEKAYFDEIEPLFNKVPQLSNTTKEQPQIAESNKPTQPQIALLYRYLLQANIEQPITVASRNSIAEKYGFTAPTSGQKIYDWFNKLNTPSQRTTKGKYTVKNLEVVISFLDNYPTAKTIAEEELKIARRDNQ
;
A
#
# COMPACT_ATOMS: atom_id res chain seq x y z
N MET A 1 10.35 22.77 -24.14
CA MET A 1 9.32 21.71 -24.17
C MET A 1 9.39 20.99 -22.85
N ASN A 2 8.61 21.44 -21.86
CA ASN A 2 8.47 20.73 -20.60
C ASN A 2 7.63 19.50 -20.91
N GLN A 3 8.20 18.31 -20.73
CA GLN A 3 7.41 17.09 -20.70
C GLN A 3 6.40 17.25 -19.57
N GLU A 4 5.11 17.19 -19.88
CA GLU A 4 4.07 17.00 -18.88
C GLU A 4 4.44 15.72 -18.13
N GLN A 5 4.89 15.90 -16.90
CA GLN A 5 5.22 14.79 -16.03
C GLN A 5 3.85 14.26 -15.57
N ASP A 6 3.41 13.13 -16.14
CA ASP A 6 2.16 12.47 -15.75
C ASP A 6 2.26 12.09 -14.26
N PHE A 7 1.67 12.93 -13.43
CA PHE A 7 1.59 12.69 -12.00
C PHE A 7 0.45 11.72 -11.71
N PRO A 8 0.68 10.71 -10.84
CA PRO A 8 -0.35 9.73 -10.53
C PRO A 8 -1.50 10.30 -9.70
N PHE A 9 -1.29 11.44 -9.03
CA PHE A 9 -2.31 12.12 -8.26
C PHE A 9 -2.67 13.45 -8.92
N PHE A 10 -3.97 13.69 -9.07
CA PHE A 10 -4.52 14.98 -9.43
C PHE A 10 -5.22 15.57 -8.20
N GLU A 11 -4.92 16.82 -7.88
CA GLU A 11 -5.69 17.58 -6.91
C GLU A 11 -6.93 18.11 -7.64
N LEU A 12 -8.12 17.69 -7.18
CA LEU A 12 -9.35 18.32 -7.65
C LEU A 12 -9.42 19.71 -7.03
N PRO A 13 -9.40 20.80 -7.82
CA PRO A 13 -9.62 22.12 -7.27
C PRO A 13 -11.00 22.11 -6.61
N PHE A 14 -11.03 22.46 -5.32
CA PHE A 14 -12.25 22.50 -4.49
C PHE A 14 -13.38 23.32 -5.15
N ASP A 15 -12.99 24.23 -6.06
CA ASP A 15 -13.82 25.09 -6.89
C ASP A 15 -14.94 24.38 -7.69
N GLY A 16 -14.84 23.07 -7.92
CA GLY A 16 -15.82 22.28 -8.68
C GLY A 16 -16.66 21.28 -7.88
N CYS A 17 -16.40 21.07 -6.59
CA CYS A 17 -17.03 20.00 -5.80
C CYS A 17 -18.04 20.57 -4.80
N TRP A 18 -19.31 20.62 -5.22
CA TRP A 18 -20.43 20.87 -4.31
C TRP A 18 -21.01 19.55 -3.81
N LEU A 19 -20.93 19.34 -2.50
CA LEU A 19 -21.65 18.25 -1.84
C LEU A 19 -22.83 18.85 -1.09
N GLN A 20 -24.04 18.43 -1.45
CA GLN A 20 -25.24 18.89 -0.77
C GLN A 20 -25.24 18.42 0.70
N PRO A 21 -25.65 19.28 1.65
CA PRO A 21 -25.84 18.87 3.02
C PRO A 21 -26.88 17.76 3.10
N TYR A 22 -26.60 16.70 3.85
CA TYR A 22 -27.49 15.56 4.02
C TYR A 22 -27.71 15.26 5.51
N PRO A 23 -28.84 14.66 5.92
CA PRO A 23 -29.08 14.34 7.32
C PRO A 23 -28.09 13.29 7.83
N ILE A 24 -27.54 13.50 9.04
CA ILE A 24 -26.68 12.50 9.69
C ILE A 24 -27.51 11.33 10.22
N HIS A 25 -26.87 10.17 10.39
CA HIS A 25 -27.44 9.02 11.07
C HIS A 25 -27.96 9.39 12.47
N VAL A 26 -29.25 9.18 12.69
CA VAL A 26 -29.91 9.41 13.97
C VAL A 26 -29.66 8.19 14.86
N ILE A 27 -29.23 8.42 16.10
CA ILE A 27 -28.98 7.36 17.07
C ILE A 27 -30.30 6.74 17.51
N GLU A 28 -30.31 5.42 17.63
CA GLU A 28 -31.49 4.67 18.07
C GLU A 28 -32.01 5.18 19.43
N GLY A 29 -33.33 5.39 19.50
CA GLY A 29 -34.02 5.88 20.70
C GLY A 29 -34.01 7.39 20.89
N TYR A 30 -33.53 8.18 19.92
CA TYR A 30 -33.74 9.62 19.96
C TYR A 30 -35.22 9.96 19.73
N GLU A 31 -35.84 10.60 20.71
CA GLU A 31 -37.16 11.23 20.58
C GLU A 31 -37.00 12.74 20.68
N ALA A 32 -37.51 13.48 19.70
CA ALA A 32 -37.46 14.93 19.73
C ALA A 32 -38.32 15.45 20.90
N PRO A 33 -37.85 16.43 21.69
CA PRO A 33 -38.65 17.04 22.74
C PRO A 33 -39.96 17.61 22.20
N GLU A 34 -41.01 17.63 23.02
CA GLU A 34 -42.28 18.29 22.66
C GLU A 34 -42.01 19.75 22.24
N ASN A 35 -42.61 20.18 21.13
CA ASN A 35 -42.42 21.50 20.51
C ASN A 35 -41.01 21.81 19.94
N PHE A 36 -40.16 20.83 19.64
CA PHE A 36 -38.88 21.07 18.96
C PHE A 36 -39.06 21.79 17.60
N PRO A 37 -38.24 22.81 17.24
CA PRO A 37 -37.07 23.36 17.94
C PRO A 37 -37.36 24.44 19.00
N ASN A 38 -38.64 24.72 19.31
CA ASN A 38 -39.06 25.72 20.31
C ASN A 38 -39.12 25.17 21.74
N CYS A 39 -38.57 23.98 21.99
CA CYS A 39 -38.70 23.28 23.27
C CYS A 39 -38.02 23.96 24.47
N CYS A 40 -36.97 24.78 24.26
CA CYS A 40 -36.32 25.54 25.33
C CYS A 40 -35.67 26.85 24.81
N ASP A 41 -35.40 27.78 25.73
CA ASP A 41 -34.76 29.08 25.42
C ASP A 41 -33.42 28.90 24.69
N PHE A 42 -32.67 27.85 25.02
CA PHE A 42 -31.42 27.54 24.36
C PHE A 42 -31.63 27.19 22.87
N HIS A 43 -32.50 26.22 22.55
CA HIS A 43 -32.78 25.86 21.16
C HIS A 43 -33.42 27.01 20.37
N GLN A 44 -34.31 27.80 20.99
CA GLN A 44 -34.86 29.01 20.36
C GLN A 44 -33.75 30.05 20.08
N SER A 45 -32.81 30.24 21.02
CA SER A 45 -31.69 31.15 20.83
C SER A 45 -30.75 30.69 19.71
N VAL A 46 -30.49 29.39 19.59
CA VAL A 46 -29.67 28.79 18.52
C VAL A 46 -30.30 29.06 17.16
N VAL A 47 -31.61 28.79 17.02
CA VAL A 47 -32.34 29.06 15.77
C VAL A 47 -32.29 30.54 15.43
N ARG A 48 -32.62 31.42 16.39
CA ARG A 48 -32.64 32.88 16.18
C ARG A 48 -31.28 33.43 15.77
N LEU A 49 -30.21 33.05 16.48
CA LEU A 49 -28.85 33.53 16.21
C LEU A 49 -28.30 33.00 14.88
N THR A 50 -28.65 31.77 14.51
CA THR A 50 -28.25 31.19 13.23
C THR A 50 -29.02 31.83 12.07
N GLN A 51 -30.32 32.08 12.26
CA GLN A 51 -31.16 32.76 11.28
C GLN A 51 -30.72 34.21 11.06
N ASP A 52 -30.46 34.96 12.14
CA ASP A 52 -29.92 36.32 12.08
C ASP A 52 -28.59 36.36 11.30
N TRP A 53 -27.70 35.40 11.54
CA TRP A 53 -26.46 35.29 10.78
C TRP A 53 -26.71 35.00 9.28
N TYR A 54 -27.62 34.09 8.96
CA TYR A 54 -27.96 33.74 7.57
C TYR A 54 -28.59 34.90 6.81
N GLU A 55 -29.47 35.66 7.46
CA GLU A 55 -30.17 36.79 6.85
C GLU A 55 -29.25 38.00 6.70
N ASN A 56 -28.54 38.39 7.76
CA ASN A 56 -27.86 39.68 7.85
C ASN A 56 -26.37 39.64 7.51
N LYS A 57 -25.71 38.48 7.59
CA LYS A 57 -24.26 38.38 7.40
C LYS A 57 -23.84 37.44 6.29
N PHE A 58 -24.60 36.39 5.99
CA PHE A 58 -24.26 35.44 4.92
C PHE A 58 -24.76 35.94 3.54
N PRO A 59 -23.92 35.91 2.49
CA PRO A 59 -22.59 35.28 2.38
C PRO A 59 -21.39 36.18 2.71
N ASP A 60 -21.56 37.47 2.99
CA ASP A 60 -20.45 38.42 3.18
C ASP A 60 -19.71 38.37 4.54
N CYS A 61 -19.99 37.35 5.34
CA CYS A 61 -19.49 37.22 6.71
C CYS A 61 -17.98 36.95 6.82
N CYS A 62 -17.34 36.41 5.80
CA CYS A 62 -15.88 36.23 5.73
C CYS A 62 -15.40 36.12 4.29
N ASP A 63 -14.08 36.27 4.05
CA ASP A 63 -13.51 36.23 2.70
C ASP A 63 -13.81 34.90 1.98
N LYS A 64 -13.76 33.76 2.69
CA LYS A 64 -14.11 32.45 2.12
C LYS A 64 -15.55 32.40 1.61
N HIS A 65 -16.52 32.91 2.38
CA HIS A 65 -17.92 32.92 1.96
C HIS A 65 -18.20 33.99 0.88
N ARG A 66 -17.46 35.10 0.88
CA ARG A 66 -17.50 36.11 -0.19
C ARG A 66 -16.89 35.59 -1.50
N GLU A 67 -15.88 34.73 -1.44
CA GLU A 67 -15.33 34.06 -2.61
C GLU A 67 -16.28 32.98 -3.13
N MET A 68 -16.96 32.27 -2.23
CA MET A 68 -18.00 31.30 -2.59
C MET A 68 -19.17 31.96 -3.33
N SER A 69 -19.61 33.17 -2.92
CA SER A 69 -20.73 33.85 -3.59
C SER A 69 -20.45 34.23 -5.05
N LYS A 70 -19.17 34.26 -5.46
CA LYS A 70 -18.75 34.51 -6.85
C LYS A 70 -18.83 33.26 -7.74
N ARG A 71 -19.15 32.09 -7.18
CA ARG A 71 -19.16 30.81 -7.91
C ARG A 71 -20.50 30.59 -8.62
N THR A 72 -20.45 29.92 -9.77
CA THR A 72 -21.63 29.73 -10.64
C THR A 72 -22.68 28.79 -10.06
N TRP A 73 -22.30 27.89 -9.17
CA TRP A 73 -23.20 26.94 -8.51
C TRP A 73 -23.82 27.51 -7.21
N PHE A 74 -23.37 28.67 -6.73
CA PHE A 74 -23.85 29.22 -5.47
C PHE A 74 -25.23 29.86 -5.61
N GLN A 75 -26.18 29.41 -4.79
CA GLN A 75 -27.48 30.04 -4.59
C GLN A 75 -27.75 30.12 -3.09
N LYS A 76 -28.16 31.29 -2.59
CA LYS A 76 -28.37 31.52 -1.16
C LYS A 76 -29.50 30.62 -0.62
N GLU A 77 -30.50 30.37 -1.46
CA GLU A 77 -31.70 29.59 -1.19
C GLU A 77 -31.40 28.13 -0.82
N TYR A 78 -30.28 27.57 -1.29
CA TYR A 78 -29.85 26.22 -0.91
C TYR A 78 -29.51 26.09 0.58
N PHE A 79 -29.30 27.21 1.28
CA PHE A 79 -28.94 27.25 2.69
C PHE A 79 -30.06 27.81 3.58
N LYS A 80 -31.29 27.94 3.07
CA LYS A 80 -32.42 28.50 3.83
C LYS A 80 -32.74 27.73 5.12
N ASP A 81 -32.53 26.41 5.11
CA ASP A 81 -32.90 25.52 6.22
C ASP A 81 -31.72 25.27 7.19
N ILE A 82 -30.66 26.08 7.10
CA ILE A 82 -29.44 25.90 7.89
C ILE A 82 -29.67 26.04 9.39
N ALA A 83 -30.55 26.94 9.82
CA ALA A 83 -30.89 27.13 11.22
C ALA A 83 -31.55 25.87 11.82
N THR A 84 -32.52 25.29 11.09
CA THR A 84 -33.18 24.04 11.45
C THR A 84 -32.20 22.88 11.46
N LYS A 85 -31.26 22.84 10.50
CA LYS A 85 -30.25 21.79 10.43
C LYS A 85 -29.28 21.85 11.62
N VAL A 86 -28.74 23.03 11.94
CA VAL A 86 -27.82 23.24 13.07
C VAL A 86 -28.46 22.83 14.39
N VAL A 87 -29.70 23.27 14.67
CA VAL A 87 -30.37 22.91 15.93
C VAL A 87 -30.68 21.42 16.02
N THR A 88 -31.08 20.79 14.91
CA THR A 88 -31.38 19.35 14.85
C THR A 88 -30.13 18.50 15.10
N GLN A 89 -29.03 18.83 14.44
CA GLN A 89 -27.76 18.12 14.64
C GLN A 89 -27.18 18.35 16.02
N LEU A 90 -27.32 19.56 16.56
CA LEU A 90 -26.94 19.84 17.94
C LEU A 90 -27.70 18.91 18.90
N ALA A 91 -29.03 18.83 18.78
CA ALA A 91 -29.83 17.96 19.63
C ALA A 91 -29.45 16.48 19.51
N TYR A 92 -29.15 15.99 18.30
CA TYR A 92 -28.65 14.62 18.12
C TYR A 92 -27.31 14.38 18.79
N THR A 93 -26.38 15.34 18.70
CA THR A 93 -25.07 15.25 19.34
C THR A 93 -25.18 15.32 20.86
N GLN A 94 -26.06 16.16 21.41
CA GLN A 94 -26.32 16.22 22.84
C GLN A 94 -26.83 14.87 23.37
N TYR A 95 -27.79 14.28 22.66
CA TYR A 95 -28.29 12.94 22.98
C TYR A 95 -27.17 11.89 22.89
N HIS A 96 -26.35 11.93 21.83
CA HIS A 96 -25.22 11.03 21.67
C HIS A 96 -24.25 11.07 22.85
N VAL A 97 -23.85 12.29 23.24
CA VAL A 97 -22.95 12.52 24.36
C VAL A 97 -23.55 11.94 25.65
N SER A 98 -24.82 12.25 25.96
CA SER A 98 -25.46 11.73 27.18
C SER A 98 -25.54 10.20 27.25
N LYS A 99 -25.68 9.50 26.12
CA LYS A 99 -25.78 8.03 26.08
C LYS A 99 -24.43 7.33 26.06
N ARG A 100 -23.41 7.95 25.47
CA ARG A 100 -22.11 7.30 25.20
C ARG A 100 -20.99 7.75 26.12
N ILE A 101 -21.18 8.79 26.93
CA ILE A 101 -20.13 9.32 27.81
C ILE A 101 -19.54 8.27 28.75
N ASP A 102 -20.33 7.29 29.21
CA ASP A 102 -19.89 6.25 30.14
C ASP A 102 -19.33 5.00 29.44
N ALA A 103 -19.34 4.94 28.11
CA ALA A 103 -18.75 3.85 27.36
C ALA A 103 -17.22 3.84 27.49
N GLN A 104 -16.60 2.67 27.33
CA GLN A 104 -15.15 2.54 27.40
C GLN A 104 -14.43 3.30 26.27
N ASN A 105 -15.05 3.36 25.09
CA ASN A 105 -14.58 4.06 23.88
C ASN A 105 -15.32 5.39 23.65
N TRP A 106 -15.77 6.05 24.72
CA TRP A 106 -16.63 7.24 24.64
C TRP A 106 -16.00 8.37 23.81
N PHE A 107 -14.68 8.56 23.89
CA PHE A 107 -14.00 9.66 23.24
C PHE A 107 -13.94 9.45 21.73
N GLU A 108 -13.52 8.28 21.28
CA GLU A 108 -13.45 7.92 19.86
C GLU A 108 -14.84 7.92 19.21
N ASP A 109 -15.87 7.42 19.92
CA ASP A 109 -17.24 7.36 19.41
C ASP A 109 -17.84 8.76 19.22
N ILE A 110 -17.76 9.61 20.26
CA ILE A 110 -18.32 10.96 20.25
C ILE A 110 -17.56 11.84 19.25
N THR A 111 -16.23 11.77 19.22
CA THR A 111 -15.44 12.56 18.25
C THR A 111 -15.69 12.09 16.82
N ALA A 112 -15.84 10.79 16.56
CA ALA A 112 -16.23 10.30 15.24
C ALA A 112 -17.60 10.82 14.80
N TYR A 113 -18.58 10.91 15.70
CA TYR A 113 -19.88 11.49 15.40
C TYR A 113 -19.82 13.01 15.14
N ILE A 114 -19.00 13.73 15.88
CA ILE A 114 -18.76 15.18 15.67
C ILE A 114 -18.07 15.43 14.32
N ASP A 115 -17.00 14.69 14.01
CA ASP A 115 -16.28 14.77 12.74
C ASP A 115 -17.20 14.41 11.56
N ALA A 116 -18.09 13.42 11.71
CA ALA A 116 -19.08 13.07 10.70
C ALA A 116 -20.06 14.24 10.41
N ASN A 117 -20.47 14.96 11.45
CA ASN A 117 -21.34 16.13 11.29
C ASN A 117 -20.63 17.26 10.54
N ILE A 118 -19.42 17.61 10.99
CA ILE A 118 -18.64 18.75 10.47
C ILE A 118 -18.22 18.49 9.03
N CYS A 119 -17.47 17.40 8.78
CA CYS A 119 -16.79 17.18 7.52
C CYS A 119 -17.70 16.72 6.38
N TRP A 120 -18.91 16.23 6.70
CA TRP A 120 -19.75 15.58 5.69
C TRP A 120 -21.20 16.03 5.71
N SER A 121 -21.84 16.06 6.88
CA SER A 121 -23.28 16.32 6.95
C SER A 121 -23.66 17.76 6.57
N PHE A 122 -22.80 18.75 6.85
CA PHE A 122 -22.98 20.13 6.37
C PHE A 122 -22.66 20.32 4.89
N GLY A 123 -22.15 19.28 4.21
CA GLY A 123 -21.75 19.35 2.82
C GLY A 123 -20.43 20.07 2.60
N SER A 124 -20.11 20.28 1.32
CA SER A 124 -18.91 20.98 0.88
C SER A 124 -19.34 22.15 0.00
N PRO A 125 -19.09 23.41 0.38
CA PRO A 125 -18.43 23.85 1.63
C PRO A 125 -19.31 23.69 2.88
N GLU A 126 -18.66 23.55 4.04
CA GLU A 126 -19.27 23.29 5.36
C GLU A 126 -19.99 24.52 5.96
N VAL A 127 -20.95 25.08 5.22
CA VAL A 127 -21.71 26.26 5.67
C VAL A 127 -22.56 25.87 6.88
N GLY A 128 -22.36 26.57 8.00
CA GLY A 128 -23.09 26.33 9.26
C GLY A 128 -22.35 25.45 10.28
N ALA A 129 -21.30 24.73 9.87
CA ALA A 129 -20.50 23.90 10.77
C ALA A 129 -19.85 24.73 11.89
N SER A 130 -19.38 25.94 11.58
CA SER A 130 -18.82 26.87 12.58
C SER A 130 -19.84 27.30 13.64
N LYS A 131 -21.13 27.45 13.26
CA LYS A 131 -22.21 27.76 14.20
C LYS A 131 -22.54 26.55 15.07
N TYR A 132 -22.64 25.38 14.46
CA TYR A 132 -22.80 24.12 15.18
C TYR A 132 -21.68 23.91 16.22
N LEU A 133 -20.42 24.10 15.85
CA LEU A 133 -19.26 24.01 16.75
C LEU A 133 -19.35 25.01 17.90
N GLN A 134 -19.70 26.28 17.61
CA GLN A 134 -19.86 27.32 18.63
C GLN A 134 -20.92 26.95 19.67
N PHE A 135 -22.08 26.44 19.24
CA PHE A 135 -23.15 26.05 20.16
C PHE A 135 -22.85 24.75 20.89
N LEU A 136 -22.18 23.79 20.24
CA LEU A 136 -21.72 22.56 20.87
C LEU A 136 -20.69 22.85 21.96
N ARG A 137 -19.74 23.74 21.70
CA ARG A 137 -18.80 24.25 22.72
C ARG A 137 -19.56 24.86 23.89
N HIS A 138 -20.51 25.76 23.62
CA HIS A 138 -21.26 26.41 24.69
C HIS A 138 -21.99 25.39 25.57
N PHE A 139 -22.61 24.38 24.96
CA PHE A 139 -23.22 23.24 25.64
C PHE A 139 -22.20 22.47 26.49
N ILE A 140 -21.06 22.07 25.92
CA ILE A 140 -20.01 21.34 26.64
C ILE A 140 -19.36 22.18 27.74
N GLU A 141 -19.35 23.51 27.66
CA GLU A 141 -18.75 24.37 28.70
C GLU A 141 -19.72 24.68 29.85
N HIS A 142 -21.00 24.90 29.53
CA HIS A 142 -21.95 25.49 30.48
C HIS A 142 -23.04 24.53 30.94
N GLU A 143 -23.30 23.44 30.22
CA GLU A 143 -24.39 22.55 30.59
C GLU A 143 -24.02 21.71 31.83
N LYS A 144 -24.96 21.71 32.76
CA LYS A 144 -24.99 20.85 33.96
C LYS A 144 -26.24 19.99 33.84
N PRO A 145 -26.14 18.81 33.20
CA PRO A 145 -27.28 17.93 33.07
C PRO A 145 -27.83 17.57 34.45
N ILE A 146 -29.16 17.55 34.59
CA ILE A 146 -29.83 17.22 35.85
C ILE A 146 -29.69 15.73 36.16
N ASP A 147 -29.67 14.89 35.12
CA ASP A 147 -29.76 13.44 35.21
C ASP A 147 -28.41 12.71 35.18
N TRP A 148 -27.32 13.41 34.86
CA TRP A 148 -25.98 12.79 34.80
C TRP A 148 -24.86 13.80 35.08
N VAL A 149 -23.77 13.29 35.64
CA VAL A 149 -22.59 14.11 35.96
C VAL A 149 -21.63 14.06 34.78
N PHE A 150 -21.36 15.21 34.18
CA PHE A 150 -20.33 15.33 33.15
C PHE A 150 -18.96 15.48 33.83
N PRO A 151 -18.05 14.48 33.75
CA PRO A 151 -16.76 14.57 34.42
C PRO A 151 -15.87 15.66 33.80
N ASP A 152 -15.26 16.50 34.64
CA ASP A 152 -14.44 17.64 34.20
C ASP A 152 -13.30 17.23 33.25
N GLU A 153 -12.65 16.09 33.50
CA GLU A 153 -11.60 15.55 32.63
C GLU A 153 -12.11 15.22 31.23
N LYS A 154 -13.31 14.65 31.11
CA LYS A 154 -13.92 14.33 29.81
C LYS A 154 -14.34 15.60 29.09
N ARG A 155 -14.81 16.61 29.84
CA ARG A 155 -15.21 17.92 29.33
C ARG A 155 -14.02 18.63 28.70
N GLN A 156 -12.89 18.66 29.41
CA GLN A 156 -11.66 19.28 28.90
C GLN A 156 -11.16 18.59 27.64
N LYS A 157 -11.15 17.24 27.59
CA LYS A 157 -10.74 16.50 26.40
C LYS A 157 -11.58 16.80 25.16
N LEU A 158 -12.91 16.97 25.33
CA LEU A 158 -13.79 17.33 24.22
C LEU A 158 -13.56 18.78 23.78
N ILE A 159 -13.39 19.71 24.72
CA ILE A 159 -13.06 21.11 24.41
C ILE A 159 -11.74 21.19 23.63
N ASP A 160 -10.73 20.40 24.02
CA ASP A 160 -9.44 20.34 23.33
C ASP A 160 -9.58 19.79 21.90
N HIS A 161 -10.46 18.80 21.68
CA HIS A 161 -10.81 18.32 20.33
C HIS A 161 -11.48 19.42 19.50
N LEU A 162 -12.50 20.09 20.04
CA LEU A 162 -13.19 21.17 19.32
C LEU A 162 -12.27 22.35 18.99
N ASN A 163 -11.36 22.71 19.90
CA ASN A 163 -10.33 23.73 19.67
C ASN A 163 -9.45 23.38 18.47
N ARG A 164 -9.09 22.09 18.33
CA ARG A 164 -8.25 21.58 17.23
C ARG A 164 -9.00 21.60 15.90
N GLU A 165 -10.29 21.30 15.89
CA GLU A 165 -11.11 21.36 14.67
C GLU A 165 -11.37 22.81 14.22
N GLU A 166 -11.57 23.75 15.14
CA GLU A 166 -11.73 25.18 14.82
C GLU A 166 -10.42 25.82 14.32
N ASN A 167 -9.29 25.40 14.90
CA ASN A 167 -7.96 25.89 14.57
C ASN A 167 -7.02 24.71 14.26
N PRO A 168 -7.17 24.08 13.09
CA PRO A 168 -6.26 23.01 12.71
C PRO A 168 -4.82 23.55 12.70
N PRO A 169 -3.84 22.79 13.20
CA PRO A 169 -2.45 23.19 13.10
C PRO A 169 -2.14 23.50 11.63
N LYS A 170 -1.50 24.65 11.40
CA LYS A 170 -1.13 25.08 10.04
C LYS A 170 -0.08 24.11 9.50
N ASN A 171 -0.53 23.05 8.85
CA ASN A 171 0.35 22.25 8.00
C ASN A 171 0.59 23.06 6.73
N THR A 172 1.85 23.38 6.48
CA THR A 172 2.29 24.00 5.24
C THR A 172 1.94 23.06 4.07
N LYS A 173 1.27 23.60 3.03
CA LYS A 173 0.92 22.83 1.80
C LYS A 173 2.14 22.13 1.18
N GLU A 174 3.33 22.71 1.40
CA GLU A 174 4.60 22.19 0.90
C GLU A 174 5.00 20.85 1.53
N ASP A 175 4.44 20.47 2.68
CA ASP A 175 4.85 19.26 3.39
C ASP A 175 4.04 18.00 3.03
N THR A 176 2.81 18.12 2.51
CA THR A 176 1.86 16.98 2.40
C THR A 176 1.40 16.66 0.97
N ASP A 177 2.03 17.24 -0.05
CA ASP A 177 1.71 16.92 -1.45
C ASP A 177 2.07 15.46 -1.77
N LEU A 178 1.05 14.65 -2.08
CA LEU A 178 1.20 13.24 -2.46
C LEU A 178 2.10 13.05 -3.69
N ASN A 179 2.11 14.02 -4.61
CA ASN A 179 3.01 13.97 -5.76
C ASN A 179 4.47 14.17 -5.35
N LEU A 180 4.74 15.05 -4.39
CA LEU A 180 6.08 15.22 -3.83
C LEU A 180 6.54 13.95 -3.11
N LEU A 181 5.68 13.34 -2.29
CA LEU A 181 5.96 12.07 -1.61
C LEU A 181 6.23 10.94 -2.61
N TYR A 182 5.43 10.85 -3.67
CA TYR A 182 5.62 9.88 -4.75
C TYR A 182 6.95 10.08 -5.47
N GLN A 183 7.31 11.33 -5.81
CA GLN A 183 8.59 11.62 -6.44
C GLN A 183 9.77 11.23 -5.53
N THR A 184 9.71 11.56 -4.24
CA THR A 184 10.75 11.15 -3.27
C THR A 184 10.85 9.63 -3.17
N PHE A 185 9.72 8.90 -3.15
CA PHE A 185 9.72 7.44 -3.17
C PHE A 185 10.35 6.87 -4.46
N GLN A 186 10.00 7.39 -5.64
CA GLN A 186 10.57 6.93 -6.90
C GLN A 186 12.08 7.25 -6.99
N LYS A 187 12.52 8.41 -6.49
CA LYS A 187 13.95 8.76 -6.39
C LYS A 187 14.70 7.78 -5.48
N TRP A 188 14.11 7.42 -4.34
CA TRP A 188 14.67 6.43 -3.42
C TRP A 188 14.80 5.05 -4.11
N LEU A 189 13.75 4.57 -4.78
CA LEU A 189 13.77 3.29 -5.50
C LEU A 189 14.83 3.26 -6.62
N ALA A 190 15.00 4.37 -7.34
CA ALA A 190 16.02 4.52 -8.38
C ALA A 190 17.46 4.57 -7.84
N THR A 191 17.64 4.89 -6.55
CA THR A 191 18.95 4.98 -5.90
C THR A 191 19.50 3.59 -5.55
N PHE A 192 18.67 2.55 -5.42
CA PHE A 192 19.19 1.19 -5.18
C PHE A 192 20.13 0.72 -6.30
N PRO A 193 21.14 -0.11 -6.01
CA PRO A 193 21.99 -0.75 -7.01
C PRO A 193 21.22 -1.67 -7.97
N ASP A 194 21.67 -1.82 -9.21
CA ASP A 194 21.18 -2.84 -10.16
C ASP A 194 21.89 -4.18 -9.93
N LEU A 195 21.61 -4.82 -8.78
CA LEU A 195 22.05 -6.17 -8.44
C LEU A 195 20.85 -7.12 -8.45
N ASP A 196 21.09 -8.42 -8.69
CA ASP A 196 20.04 -9.42 -8.89
C ASP A 196 18.99 -9.46 -7.76
N PHE A 197 19.44 -9.33 -6.51
CA PHE A 197 18.55 -9.30 -5.33
C PHE A 197 17.75 -7.99 -5.20
N PHE A 198 18.26 -6.86 -5.71
CA PHE A 198 17.51 -5.59 -5.74
C PHE A 198 16.58 -5.47 -6.95
N MET A 199 16.82 -6.22 -8.03
CA MET A 199 15.96 -6.20 -9.22
C MET A 199 14.54 -6.66 -8.90
N GLY A 200 14.37 -7.66 -8.03
CA GLY A 200 13.05 -8.11 -7.57
C GLY A 200 12.29 -7.01 -6.82
N LEU A 201 12.97 -6.26 -5.95
CA LEU A 201 12.40 -5.12 -5.22
C LEU A 201 11.99 -3.99 -6.19
N LYS A 202 12.88 -3.61 -7.10
CA LYS A 202 12.60 -2.61 -8.13
C LYS A 202 11.42 -3.02 -9.01
N ALA A 203 11.40 -4.25 -9.51
CA ALA A 203 10.32 -4.76 -10.34
C ALA A 203 8.98 -4.80 -9.58
N LYS A 204 8.97 -5.16 -8.30
CA LYS A 204 7.76 -5.24 -7.48
C LYS A 204 7.15 -3.87 -7.17
N HIS A 205 7.97 -2.83 -7.02
CA HIS A 205 7.55 -1.51 -6.53
C HIS A 205 7.58 -0.40 -7.59
N LYS A 206 8.15 -0.63 -8.78
CA LYS A 206 8.15 0.34 -9.88
C LYS A 206 6.72 0.63 -10.33
N GLY A 207 6.35 1.91 -10.34
CA GLY A 207 5.01 2.38 -10.73
C GLY A 207 3.89 2.04 -9.75
N LYS A 208 4.19 1.44 -8.59
CA LYS A 208 3.20 1.25 -7.52
C LYS A 208 3.23 2.42 -6.56
N ILE A 209 2.07 2.73 -6.01
CA ILE A 209 1.86 3.79 -5.03
C ILE A 209 1.79 3.15 -3.64
N PRO A 210 2.81 3.31 -2.79
CA PRO A 210 2.82 2.74 -1.45
C PRO A 210 2.02 3.64 -0.48
N MET A 211 0.69 3.61 -0.58
CA MET A 211 -0.19 4.43 0.27
C MET A 211 0.04 4.21 1.76
N ASN A 212 0.44 2.99 2.16
CA ASN A 212 0.80 2.66 3.53
C ASN A 212 2.04 3.40 4.06
N LEU A 213 2.94 3.85 3.17
CA LEU A 213 4.09 4.68 3.53
C LEU A 213 3.73 6.16 3.55
N PHE A 214 2.78 6.59 2.73
CA PHE A 214 2.34 8.00 2.67
C PHE A 214 1.36 8.34 3.79
N LEU A 215 0.50 7.40 4.17
CA LEU A 215 -0.56 7.63 5.14
C LEU A 215 -0.27 6.95 6.49
N TYR A 216 -0.67 7.62 7.57
CA TYR A 216 -0.60 7.12 8.95
C TYR A 216 -1.88 7.44 9.72
N ASP A 217 -2.00 6.90 10.92
CA ASP A 217 -3.15 7.11 11.83
C ASP A 217 -4.50 6.98 11.13
N THR A 218 -4.69 5.85 10.45
CA THR A 218 -5.96 5.58 9.76
C THR A 218 -7.02 5.23 10.79
N VAL A 219 -8.01 6.11 10.94
CA VAL A 219 -9.15 5.95 11.84
C VAL A 219 -10.41 5.74 11.02
N PHE A 220 -11.09 4.63 11.28
CA PHE A 220 -12.38 4.33 10.65
C PHE A 220 -13.52 5.01 11.41
N ASN A 221 -14.37 5.74 10.68
CA ASN A 221 -15.55 6.38 11.24
C ASN A 221 -16.80 5.52 10.95
N PRO A 222 -17.43 4.91 11.97
CA PRO A 222 -18.59 4.04 11.78
C PRO A 222 -19.83 4.79 11.27
N TYR A 223 -19.94 6.11 11.51
CA TYR A 223 -21.10 6.92 11.13
C TYR A 223 -21.10 7.34 9.67
N THR A 224 -19.91 7.41 9.04
CA THR A 224 -19.76 7.75 7.62
C THR A 224 -19.41 6.53 6.77
N GLY A 225 -18.90 5.46 7.38
CA GLY A 225 -18.33 4.31 6.68
C GLY A 225 -17.00 4.63 5.99
N MET A 226 -16.38 5.76 6.33
CA MET A 226 -15.14 6.24 5.70
C MET A 226 -13.97 6.21 6.69
N SER A 227 -12.76 6.04 6.16
CA SER A 227 -11.52 6.15 6.93
C SER A 227 -10.86 7.51 6.70
N LYS A 228 -10.44 8.16 7.78
CA LYS A 228 -9.63 9.37 7.77
C LYS A 228 -8.18 8.96 8.08
N SER A 229 -7.23 9.43 7.28
CA SER A 229 -5.81 9.16 7.49
C SER A 229 -5.03 10.47 7.41
N SER A 230 -3.98 10.57 8.21
CA SER A 230 -3.02 11.67 8.12
C SER A 230 -1.98 11.38 7.06
N THR A 231 -1.59 12.40 6.29
CA THR A 231 -0.51 12.29 5.30
C THR A 231 0.81 12.67 5.95
N ARG A 232 1.84 11.84 5.78
CA ARG A 232 3.20 12.13 6.27
C ARG A 232 3.81 13.31 5.55
N THR A 233 4.71 14.00 6.24
CA THR A 233 5.53 15.03 5.60
C THR A 233 6.64 14.40 4.74
N GLN A 234 7.24 15.18 3.83
CA GLN A 234 8.40 14.71 3.07
C GLN A 234 9.56 14.27 4.00
N THR A 235 9.80 15.01 5.08
CA THR A 235 10.83 14.72 6.07
C THR A 235 10.56 13.39 6.78
N GLU A 236 9.34 13.18 7.27
CA GLU A 236 8.92 11.93 7.92
C GLU A 236 9.04 10.73 6.96
N LEU A 237 8.65 10.91 5.69
CA LEU A 237 8.80 9.86 4.69
C LEU A 237 10.27 9.47 4.52
N ILE A 238 11.19 10.43 4.44
CA ILE A 238 12.62 10.17 4.28
C ILE A 238 13.18 9.35 5.45
N GLU A 239 12.76 9.62 6.68
CA GLU A 239 13.17 8.83 7.86
C GLU A 239 12.68 7.38 7.81
N VAL A 240 11.43 7.18 7.39
CA VAL A 240 10.87 5.85 7.16
C VAL A 240 11.65 5.11 6.07
N LEU A 241 11.96 5.78 4.96
CA LEU A 241 12.74 5.20 3.86
C LEU A 241 14.17 4.86 4.28
N LEU A 242 14.81 5.67 5.13
CA LEU A 242 16.12 5.37 5.71
C LEU A 242 16.07 4.10 6.57
N THR A 243 15.02 3.95 7.38
CA THR A 243 14.81 2.77 8.23
C THR A 243 14.59 1.52 7.39
N LEU A 244 13.76 1.60 6.36
CA LEU A 244 13.54 0.50 5.41
C LEU A 244 14.83 0.14 4.68
N THR A 245 15.65 1.12 4.31
CA THR A 245 16.95 0.86 3.66
C THR A 245 17.86 0.04 4.58
N LYS A 246 17.94 0.38 5.88
CA LYS A 246 18.72 -0.39 6.85
C LYS A 246 18.20 -1.83 6.98
N GLN A 247 16.90 -2.02 7.06
CA GLN A 247 16.28 -3.36 7.16
C GLN A 247 16.58 -4.21 5.92
N ILE A 248 16.43 -3.63 4.72
CA ILE A 248 16.75 -4.33 3.47
C ILE A 248 18.22 -4.73 3.43
N LEU A 249 19.13 -3.85 3.88
CA LEU A 249 20.56 -4.16 3.92
C LEU A 249 20.92 -5.23 4.96
N ASP A 250 20.20 -5.29 6.08
CA ASP A 250 20.38 -6.30 7.13
C ASP A 250 19.88 -7.70 6.68
N GLU A 251 18.83 -7.74 5.85
CA GLU A 251 18.30 -8.98 5.28
C GLU A 251 19.20 -9.59 4.19
N ILE A 252 20.15 -8.83 3.63
CA ILE A 252 21.04 -9.32 2.58
C ILE A 252 22.21 -10.06 3.22
N ASP A 253 22.11 -11.39 3.21
CA ASP A 253 23.23 -12.26 3.55
C ASP A 253 23.99 -12.67 2.27
N THR A 254 25.09 -11.96 2.00
CA THR A 254 25.96 -12.24 0.86
C THR A 254 26.65 -13.60 0.96
N THR A 255 26.83 -14.15 2.16
CA THR A 255 27.41 -15.51 2.33
C THR A 255 26.43 -16.58 1.87
N ALA A 256 25.15 -16.46 2.28
CA ALA A 256 24.08 -17.35 1.83
C ALA A 256 23.85 -17.27 0.31
N LEU A 257 24.00 -16.09 -0.30
CA LEU A 257 23.87 -15.90 -1.76
C LEU A 257 25.00 -16.56 -2.56
N ILE A 258 26.22 -16.60 -2.00
CA ILE A 258 27.37 -17.34 -2.56
C ILE A 258 27.12 -18.85 -2.44
N GLU A 259 26.69 -19.32 -1.27
CA GLU A 259 26.40 -20.74 -1.02
C GLU A 259 25.24 -21.27 -1.87
N ALA A 260 24.22 -20.45 -2.12
CA ALA A 260 23.08 -20.77 -2.98
C ALA A 260 23.42 -20.74 -4.49
N GLY A 261 24.65 -20.38 -4.87
CA GLY A 261 25.09 -20.31 -6.27
C GLY A 261 24.48 -19.15 -7.07
N SER A 262 23.82 -18.19 -6.40
CA SER A 262 23.28 -16.99 -7.05
C SER A 262 24.40 -16.04 -7.50
N ILE A 263 25.56 -16.09 -6.85
CA ILE A 263 26.79 -15.41 -7.26
C ILE A 263 27.76 -16.46 -7.81
N SER A 264 27.60 -16.82 -9.09
CA SER A 264 28.39 -17.87 -9.74
C SER A 264 29.77 -17.42 -10.24
N ASN A 265 30.00 -16.11 -10.34
CA ASN A 265 31.25 -15.54 -10.87
C ASN A 265 31.66 -14.29 -10.07
N ALA A 266 32.68 -14.41 -9.23
CA ALA A 266 33.19 -13.31 -8.40
C ALA A 266 33.66 -12.10 -9.23
N ASN A 267 34.25 -12.32 -10.41
CA ASN A 267 34.72 -11.24 -11.26
C ASN A 267 33.57 -10.43 -11.87
N GLU A 268 32.50 -11.11 -12.26
CA GLU A 268 31.30 -10.48 -12.80
C GLU A 268 30.53 -9.71 -11.72
N TYR A 269 30.44 -10.27 -10.51
CA TYR A 269 29.86 -9.59 -9.36
C TYR A 269 30.68 -8.37 -8.92
N LYS A 270 32.02 -8.47 -8.86
CA LYS A 270 32.91 -7.32 -8.62
C LYS A 270 32.73 -6.22 -9.66
N TYR A 271 32.59 -6.58 -10.94
CA TYR A 271 32.30 -5.62 -12.01
C TYR A 271 30.96 -4.90 -11.78
N GLN A 272 29.90 -5.63 -11.41
CA GLN A 272 28.60 -5.04 -11.08
C GLN A 272 28.69 -4.10 -9.86
N LEU A 273 29.35 -4.52 -8.77
CA LEU A 273 29.61 -3.67 -7.59
C LEU A 273 30.41 -2.42 -7.95
N ALA A 274 31.42 -2.55 -8.81
CA ALA A 274 32.23 -1.43 -9.30
C ALA A 274 31.40 -0.43 -10.11
N ARG A 275 30.60 -0.93 -11.05
CA ARG A 275 29.70 -0.14 -11.89
C ARG A 275 28.67 0.63 -11.05
N GLU A 276 28.00 -0.04 -10.11
CA GLU A 276 26.97 0.59 -9.27
C GLU A 276 27.54 1.60 -8.30
N SER A 277 28.72 1.33 -7.72
CA SER A 277 29.43 2.28 -6.88
C SER A 277 29.85 3.54 -7.66
N HIS A 278 30.28 3.38 -8.92
CA HIS A 278 30.53 4.53 -9.80
C HIS A 278 29.25 5.29 -10.13
N ARG A 279 28.15 4.60 -10.43
CA ARG A 279 26.84 5.21 -10.70
C ARG A 279 26.34 6.04 -9.51
N LEU A 280 26.45 5.52 -8.29
CA LEU A 280 26.07 6.27 -7.08
C LEU A 280 26.93 7.52 -6.89
N LYS A 281 28.27 7.41 -7.03
CA LYS A 281 29.19 8.55 -6.97
C LYS A 281 28.87 9.62 -8.02
N GLN A 282 28.52 9.20 -9.24
CA GLN A 282 28.13 10.12 -10.30
C GLN A 282 26.78 10.79 -10.01
N SER A 283 25.82 10.05 -9.45
CA SER A 283 24.53 10.60 -9.04
C SER A 283 24.65 11.63 -7.91
N ARG A 284 25.72 11.57 -7.10
CA ARG A 284 26.06 12.59 -6.09
C ARG A 284 26.48 13.92 -6.70
N LEU A 285 27.14 13.88 -7.85
CA LEU A 285 27.67 15.07 -8.53
C LEU A 285 26.61 15.77 -9.40
N VAL A 286 25.65 15.01 -9.93
CA VAL A 286 24.70 15.49 -10.94
C VAL A 286 23.27 15.66 -10.41
N GLY A 287 22.88 14.96 -9.34
CA GLY A 287 21.49 14.99 -8.89
C GLY A 287 21.22 15.88 -7.68
N ASN A 288 20.03 16.48 -7.67
CA ASN A 288 19.52 17.33 -6.59
C ASN A 288 18.87 16.46 -5.51
N PHE A 289 19.57 16.23 -4.40
CA PHE A 289 19.11 15.49 -3.22
C PHE A 289 18.97 16.42 -2.02
N THR A 290 17.89 16.26 -1.26
CA THR A 290 17.74 16.94 0.04
C THR A 290 18.72 16.37 1.06
N GLU A 291 18.98 17.08 2.18
CA GLU A 291 19.90 16.59 3.23
C GLU A 291 19.50 15.21 3.77
N GLY A 292 18.21 14.96 3.97
CA GLY A 292 17.73 13.65 4.39
C GLY A 292 17.92 12.56 3.31
N GLU A 293 17.75 12.92 2.03
CA GLU A 293 17.96 11.99 0.92
C GLU A 293 19.43 11.58 0.74
N LYS A 294 20.37 12.44 1.15
CA LYS A 294 21.80 12.12 1.15
C LYS A 294 22.13 11.00 2.13
N ASN A 295 21.40 10.87 3.24
CA ASN A 295 21.70 9.90 4.30
C ASN A 295 21.51 8.45 3.85
N TYR A 296 20.37 8.11 3.23
CA TYR A 296 20.16 6.73 2.75
C TYR A 296 21.11 6.37 1.61
N ARG A 297 21.49 7.37 0.78
CA ARG A 297 22.50 7.15 -0.27
C ARG A 297 23.87 6.89 0.31
N GLN A 298 24.32 7.71 1.27
CA GLN A 298 25.61 7.52 1.92
C GLN A 298 25.68 6.14 2.55
N LEU A 299 24.59 5.67 3.16
CA LEU A 299 24.49 4.30 3.67
C LEU A 299 24.70 3.24 2.57
N LEU A 300 24.06 3.41 1.40
CA LEU A 300 24.28 2.52 0.24
C LEU A 300 25.71 2.59 -0.31
N GLU A 301 26.32 3.78 -0.33
CA GLU A 301 27.73 3.96 -0.75
C GLU A 301 28.67 3.23 0.21
N THR A 302 28.48 3.38 1.52
CA THR A 302 29.27 2.69 2.55
C THR A 302 29.09 1.19 2.46
N TRP A 303 27.87 0.72 2.26
CA TRP A 303 27.58 -0.71 2.07
C TRP A 303 28.29 -1.26 0.82
N LEU A 304 28.22 -0.59 -0.34
CA LEU A 304 28.95 -1.02 -1.54
C LEU A 304 30.47 -1.02 -1.37
N VAL A 305 31.03 -0.11 -0.57
CA VAL A 305 32.46 -0.11 -0.25
C VAL A 305 32.81 -1.31 0.62
N ASN A 306 31.98 -1.64 1.62
CA ASN A 306 32.17 -2.81 2.46
C ASN A 306 32.09 -4.11 1.64
N GLU A 307 31.09 -4.22 0.76
CA GLU A 307 30.93 -5.37 -0.13
C GLU A 307 32.13 -5.55 -1.08
N LYS A 308 32.67 -4.46 -1.63
CA LYS A 308 33.91 -4.53 -2.42
C LYS A 308 35.09 -5.03 -1.60
N ALA A 309 35.27 -4.50 -0.39
CA ALA A 309 36.35 -4.92 0.50
C ALA A 309 36.23 -6.40 0.86
N TYR A 310 35.02 -6.86 1.18
CA TYR A 310 34.72 -8.27 1.42
C TYR A 310 35.07 -9.13 0.19
N PHE A 311 34.66 -8.72 -1.01
CA PHE A 311 34.97 -9.45 -2.24
C PHE A 311 36.47 -9.43 -2.59
N ASP A 312 37.22 -8.37 -2.22
CA ASP A 312 38.67 -8.30 -2.36
C ASP A 312 39.39 -9.23 -1.37
N GLU A 313 38.86 -9.41 -0.17
CA GLU A 313 39.39 -10.34 0.84
C GLU A 313 39.10 -11.81 0.52
N ILE A 314 37.90 -12.12 0.01
CA ILE A 314 37.52 -13.50 -0.33
C ILE A 314 38.01 -13.93 -1.71
N GLU A 315 38.36 -13.04 -2.64
CA GLU A 315 38.87 -13.38 -3.98
C GLU A 315 39.98 -14.46 -3.99
N PRO A 316 41.03 -14.39 -3.15
CA PRO A 316 42.04 -15.45 -3.08
C PRO A 316 41.51 -16.80 -2.56
N LEU A 317 40.37 -16.78 -1.87
CA LEU A 317 39.69 -17.96 -1.31
C LEU A 317 38.54 -18.44 -2.21
N PHE A 318 37.94 -17.57 -3.03
CA PHE A 318 36.78 -17.87 -3.88
C PHE A 318 37.11 -18.90 -4.96
N ASN A 319 38.37 -18.89 -5.44
CA ASN A 319 38.90 -19.89 -6.36
C ASN A 319 39.37 -21.19 -5.66
N LYS A 320 39.37 -21.24 -4.32
CA LYS A 320 39.84 -22.37 -3.50
C LYS A 320 38.74 -23.03 -2.67
N VAL A 321 37.63 -22.34 -2.38
CA VAL A 321 36.43 -22.98 -1.87
C VAL A 321 35.97 -23.92 -2.99
N PRO A 322 35.91 -25.25 -2.75
CA PRO A 322 35.25 -26.12 -3.70
C PRO A 322 33.84 -25.59 -3.81
N GLN A 323 33.54 -24.96 -4.95
CA GLN A 323 32.18 -24.71 -5.39
C GLN A 323 31.44 -26.01 -5.08
N LEU A 324 30.56 -25.99 -4.07
CA LEU A 324 29.75 -27.14 -3.72
C LEU A 324 29.03 -27.42 -5.02
N SER A 325 29.46 -28.49 -5.66
CA SER A 325 29.44 -28.59 -7.11
C SER A 325 28.03 -28.27 -7.59
N ASN A 326 27.86 -27.08 -8.18
CA ASN A 326 27.31 -27.06 -9.52
C ASN A 326 28.20 -28.02 -10.27
N THR A 327 27.77 -29.29 -10.26
CA THR A 327 28.22 -30.30 -11.19
C THR A 327 28.37 -29.54 -12.48
N THR A 328 29.62 -29.39 -12.92
CA THR A 328 29.90 -29.05 -14.30
C THR A 328 28.85 -29.81 -15.07
N LYS A 329 28.09 -29.11 -15.90
CA LYS A 329 27.36 -29.73 -16.98
C LYS A 329 28.41 -30.39 -17.89
N GLU A 330 29.07 -31.45 -17.41
CA GLU A 330 29.18 -32.62 -18.21
C GLU A 330 27.74 -32.91 -18.59
N GLN A 331 27.47 -32.62 -19.86
CA GLN A 331 26.37 -33.23 -20.57
C GLN A 331 26.25 -34.64 -20.00
N PRO A 332 25.11 -35.03 -19.41
CA PRO A 332 24.86 -36.43 -19.35
C PRO A 332 24.91 -36.86 -20.81
N GLN A 333 25.95 -37.60 -21.19
CA GLN A 333 25.82 -38.55 -22.27
C GLN A 333 24.75 -39.52 -21.78
N ILE A 334 23.49 -39.11 -21.94
CA ILE A 334 22.33 -39.96 -21.75
C ILE A 334 22.54 -41.01 -22.83
N ALA A 335 22.99 -42.19 -22.42
CA ALA A 335 22.99 -43.36 -23.28
C ALA A 335 21.65 -43.38 -24.03
N GLU A 336 21.66 -43.59 -25.35
CA GLU A 336 20.50 -43.41 -26.25
C GLU A 336 19.21 -44.12 -25.80
N SER A 337 19.28 -45.02 -24.81
CA SER A 337 18.17 -45.73 -24.18
C SER A 337 17.34 -44.96 -23.16
N ASN A 338 17.77 -43.79 -22.62
CA ASN A 338 17.10 -43.11 -21.49
C ASN A 338 16.74 -41.63 -21.72
N LYS A 339 16.58 -41.18 -22.97
CA LYS A 339 16.21 -39.80 -23.27
C LYS A 339 14.74 -39.50 -22.88
N PRO A 340 14.46 -38.45 -22.07
CA PRO A 340 13.09 -38.12 -21.71
C PRO A 340 12.30 -37.69 -22.95
N THR A 341 11.07 -38.20 -23.06
CA THR A 341 10.13 -37.82 -24.11
C THR A 341 9.65 -36.39 -23.94
N GLN A 342 9.14 -35.76 -25.00
CA GLN A 342 8.61 -34.38 -24.95
C GLN A 342 7.56 -34.16 -23.84
N PRO A 343 6.61 -35.10 -23.57
CA PRO A 343 5.70 -34.99 -22.43
C PRO A 343 6.40 -35.06 -21.06
N GLN A 344 7.45 -35.89 -20.92
CA GLN A 344 8.22 -36.00 -19.67
C GLN A 344 9.02 -34.72 -19.39
N ILE A 345 9.55 -34.07 -20.43
CA ILE A 345 10.23 -32.77 -20.31
C ILE A 345 9.24 -31.70 -19.84
N ALA A 346 8.04 -31.65 -20.44
CA ALA A 346 7.01 -30.71 -20.01
C ALA A 346 6.59 -30.95 -18.55
N LEU A 347 6.47 -32.21 -18.14
CA LEU A 347 6.12 -32.58 -16.76
C LEU A 347 7.24 -32.24 -15.77
N LEU A 348 8.51 -32.44 -16.15
CA LEU A 348 9.67 -32.03 -15.36
C LEU A 348 9.67 -30.52 -15.08
N TYR A 349 9.49 -29.70 -16.12
CA TYR A 349 9.45 -28.24 -15.98
C TYR A 349 8.26 -27.74 -15.14
N ARG A 350 7.15 -28.49 -15.11
CA ARG A 350 6.03 -28.18 -14.21
C ARG A 350 6.44 -28.30 -12.74
N TYR A 351 7.12 -29.38 -12.36
CA TYR A 351 7.57 -29.56 -10.97
C TYR A 351 8.67 -28.58 -10.59
N LEU A 352 9.60 -28.29 -11.50
CA LEU A 352 10.62 -27.28 -11.27
C LEU A 352 10.01 -25.88 -11.10
N LEU A 353 8.95 -25.54 -11.85
CA LEU A 353 8.20 -24.30 -11.67
C LEU A 353 7.46 -24.27 -10.32
N GLN A 354 6.80 -25.36 -9.92
CA GLN A 354 6.09 -25.44 -8.64
C GLN A 354 7.03 -25.34 -7.44
N ALA A 355 8.26 -25.84 -7.57
CA ALA A 355 9.31 -25.70 -6.57
C ALA A 355 10.05 -24.35 -6.62
N ASN A 356 9.62 -23.43 -7.51
CA ASN A 356 10.23 -22.11 -7.71
C ASN A 356 11.72 -22.17 -8.16
N ILE A 357 12.10 -23.22 -8.90
CA ILE A 357 13.47 -23.48 -9.38
C ILE A 357 13.67 -22.99 -10.81
N GLU A 358 12.69 -23.20 -11.68
CA GLU A 358 12.75 -22.83 -13.11
C GLU A 358 11.59 -21.91 -13.50
N GLN A 359 11.83 -21.10 -14.54
CA GLN A 359 10.82 -20.24 -15.14
C GLN A 359 9.86 -21.05 -16.04
N PRO A 360 8.62 -20.58 -16.29
CA PRO A 360 7.68 -21.28 -17.16
C PRO A 360 8.23 -21.42 -18.59
N ILE A 361 7.84 -22.49 -19.28
CA ILE A 361 8.15 -22.66 -20.70
C ILE A 361 7.37 -21.60 -21.49
N THR A 362 8.08 -20.73 -22.21
CA THR A 362 7.50 -19.66 -23.04
C THR A 362 7.77 -19.92 -24.52
N VAL A 363 7.12 -19.13 -25.39
CA VAL A 363 7.40 -19.14 -26.84
C VAL A 363 8.88 -18.84 -27.12
N ALA A 364 9.53 -18.01 -26.31
CA ALA A 364 10.93 -17.64 -26.45
C ALA A 364 11.90 -18.75 -25.98
N SER A 365 11.55 -19.49 -24.91
CA SER A 365 12.43 -20.52 -24.33
C SER A 365 12.22 -21.93 -24.87
N ARG A 366 11.12 -22.20 -25.58
CA ARG A 366 10.77 -23.58 -26.00
C ARG A 366 11.80 -24.27 -26.91
N ASN A 367 12.47 -23.52 -27.79
CA ASN A 367 13.43 -24.08 -28.74
C ASN A 367 14.76 -24.39 -28.04
N SER A 368 15.24 -23.51 -27.17
CA SER A 368 16.45 -23.77 -26.39
C SER A 368 16.25 -24.92 -25.40
N ILE A 369 15.05 -25.10 -24.86
CA ILE A 369 14.70 -26.27 -24.05
C ILE A 369 14.71 -27.54 -24.90
N ALA A 370 14.14 -27.53 -26.10
CA ALA A 370 14.18 -28.70 -26.99
C ALA A 370 15.62 -29.11 -27.35
N GLU A 371 16.46 -28.12 -27.66
CA GLU A 371 17.88 -28.30 -27.96
C GLU A 371 18.66 -28.85 -26.76
N LYS A 372 18.36 -28.38 -25.53
CA LYS A 372 18.96 -28.89 -24.28
C LYS A 372 18.79 -30.40 -24.11
N TYR A 373 17.69 -30.96 -24.59
CA TYR A 373 17.43 -32.41 -24.55
C TYR A 373 17.73 -33.10 -25.89
N GLY A 374 18.40 -32.42 -26.83
CA GLY A 374 18.84 -32.95 -28.11
C GLY A 374 17.72 -33.19 -29.13
N PHE A 375 16.61 -32.46 -29.05
CA PHE A 375 15.55 -32.49 -30.06
C PHE A 375 15.82 -31.42 -31.12
N THR A 376 16.22 -31.84 -32.32
CA THR A 376 16.62 -30.93 -33.42
C THR A 376 15.49 -30.62 -34.41
N ALA A 377 14.36 -31.33 -34.35
CA ALA A 377 13.25 -31.06 -35.26
C ALA A 377 12.58 -29.71 -34.93
N PRO A 378 12.28 -28.85 -35.92
CA PRO A 378 11.73 -27.50 -35.70
C PRO A 378 10.44 -27.44 -34.89
N THR A 379 9.65 -28.53 -34.90
CA THR A 379 8.37 -28.63 -34.19
C THR A 379 8.51 -29.13 -32.75
N SER A 380 9.71 -29.51 -32.31
CA SER A 380 9.92 -30.14 -31.00
C SER A 380 9.68 -29.18 -29.84
N GLY A 381 10.16 -27.94 -29.94
CA GLY A 381 9.91 -26.90 -28.94
C GLY A 381 8.42 -26.59 -28.82
N GLN A 382 7.71 -26.48 -29.94
CA GLN A 382 6.26 -26.28 -29.95
C GLN A 382 5.53 -27.42 -29.22
N LYS A 383 5.87 -28.67 -29.50
CA LYS A 383 5.24 -29.83 -28.84
C LYS A 383 5.46 -29.85 -27.33
N ILE A 384 6.65 -29.49 -26.85
CA ILE A 384 6.94 -29.40 -25.41
C ILE A 384 6.11 -28.28 -24.78
N TYR A 385 6.04 -27.11 -25.43
CA TYR A 385 5.22 -25.98 -24.98
C TYR A 385 3.73 -26.31 -24.91
N ASP A 386 3.20 -27.00 -25.93
CA ASP A 386 1.80 -27.42 -25.96
C ASP A 386 1.48 -28.41 -24.83
N TRP A 387 2.38 -29.38 -24.58
CA TRP A 387 2.26 -30.30 -23.44
C TRP A 387 2.32 -29.58 -22.09
N PHE A 388 3.20 -28.60 -21.94
CA PHE A 388 3.32 -27.81 -20.70
C PHE A 388 2.05 -27.03 -20.41
N ASN A 389 1.48 -26.34 -21.40
CA ASN A 389 0.21 -25.63 -21.26
C ASN A 389 -0.95 -26.57 -20.95
N LYS A 390 -0.96 -27.74 -21.61
CA LYS A 390 -1.95 -28.79 -21.37
C LYS A 390 -1.95 -29.25 -19.91
N LEU A 391 -0.77 -29.49 -19.34
CA LEU A 391 -0.62 -29.90 -17.93
C LEU A 391 -0.99 -28.81 -16.92
N ASN A 392 -0.93 -27.54 -17.32
CA ASN A 392 -1.31 -26.41 -16.45
C ASN A 392 -2.82 -26.10 -16.45
N THR A 393 -3.60 -26.64 -17.39
CA THR A 393 -5.05 -26.43 -17.43
C THR A 393 -5.82 -27.28 -16.40
N PRO A 394 -6.69 -26.69 -15.54
CA PRO A 394 -7.37 -27.40 -14.46
C PRO A 394 -8.23 -28.60 -14.89
N SER A 395 -8.89 -28.52 -16.04
CA SER A 395 -9.77 -29.57 -16.58
C SER A 395 -9.02 -30.82 -17.05
N GLN A 396 -7.70 -30.73 -17.26
CA GLN A 396 -6.84 -31.83 -17.68
C GLN A 396 -5.85 -32.28 -16.59
N ARG A 397 -6.01 -31.77 -15.35
CA ARG A 397 -5.26 -32.22 -14.16
C ARG A 397 -5.57 -33.65 -13.77
N THR A 398 -6.70 -34.21 -14.23
CA THR A 398 -7.04 -35.61 -13.96
C THR A 398 -6.26 -36.50 -14.90
N THR A 399 -5.15 -36.99 -14.39
CA THR A 399 -4.28 -38.02 -14.93
C THR A 399 -4.95 -39.40 -15.01
N LYS A 400 -6.20 -39.47 -15.52
CA LYS A 400 -6.82 -40.72 -15.94
C LYS A 400 -6.18 -41.17 -17.25
N GLY A 401 -5.03 -41.81 -17.14
CA GLY A 401 -4.28 -42.33 -18.27
C GLY A 401 -3.24 -43.34 -17.84
N LYS A 402 -3.23 -44.48 -18.53
CA LYS A 402 -2.30 -45.62 -18.33
C LYS A 402 -0.81 -45.24 -18.46
N TYR A 403 -0.51 -44.03 -18.91
CA TYR A 403 0.83 -43.50 -19.15
C TYR A 403 1.33 -42.53 -18.06
N THR A 404 0.49 -42.13 -17.09
CA THR A 404 0.87 -41.15 -16.07
C THR A 404 1.92 -41.69 -15.09
N VAL A 405 1.70 -42.90 -14.55
CA VAL A 405 2.57 -43.50 -13.52
C VAL A 405 3.99 -43.69 -14.07
N LYS A 406 4.12 -44.28 -15.27
CA LYS A 406 5.41 -44.52 -15.91
C LYS A 406 6.15 -43.21 -16.24
N ASN A 407 5.43 -42.17 -16.66
CA ASN A 407 6.04 -40.88 -16.93
C ASN A 407 6.48 -40.17 -15.63
N LEU A 408 5.71 -40.30 -14.54
CA LEU A 408 6.08 -39.75 -13.24
C LEU A 408 7.31 -40.46 -12.66
N GLU A 409 7.38 -41.80 -12.74
CA GLU A 409 8.54 -42.56 -12.29
C GLU A 409 9.83 -42.15 -13.02
N VAL A 410 9.74 -41.97 -14.34
CA VAL A 410 10.85 -41.48 -15.15
C VAL A 410 11.22 -40.04 -14.76
N VAL A 411 10.25 -39.14 -14.61
CA VAL A 411 10.51 -37.74 -14.21
C VAL A 411 11.11 -37.64 -12.81
N ILE A 412 10.68 -38.46 -11.86
CA ILE A 412 11.23 -38.51 -10.50
C ILE A 412 12.72 -38.88 -10.54
N SER A 413 13.14 -39.79 -11.43
CA SER A 413 14.57 -40.11 -11.59
C SER A 413 15.41 -38.94 -12.11
N PHE A 414 14.80 -37.95 -12.78
CA PHE A 414 15.48 -36.71 -13.20
C PHE A 414 15.43 -35.61 -12.13
N LEU A 415 14.75 -35.84 -11.00
CA LEU A 415 14.58 -34.86 -9.91
C LEU A 415 15.46 -35.17 -8.69
N ASP A 416 16.39 -36.11 -8.77
CA ASP A 416 17.26 -36.50 -7.65
C ASP A 416 18.06 -35.32 -7.08
N ASN A 417 18.42 -34.34 -7.91
CA ASN A 417 19.12 -33.13 -7.50
C ASN A 417 18.18 -31.98 -7.03
N TYR A 418 16.86 -32.22 -7.01
CA TYR A 418 15.83 -31.21 -6.72
C TYR A 418 14.83 -31.73 -5.67
N PRO A 419 15.19 -31.80 -4.38
CA PRO A 419 14.42 -32.50 -3.34
C PRO A 419 12.99 -31.98 -3.17
N THR A 420 12.78 -30.66 -3.30
CA THR A 420 11.45 -30.04 -3.21
C THR A 420 10.56 -30.46 -4.39
N ALA A 421 11.08 -30.39 -5.62
CA ALA A 421 10.35 -30.80 -6.82
C ALA A 421 10.07 -32.33 -6.82
N LYS A 422 11.03 -33.12 -6.33
CA LYS A 422 10.90 -34.57 -6.17
C LYS A 422 9.76 -34.94 -5.23
N THR A 423 9.68 -34.28 -4.07
CA THR A 423 8.61 -34.50 -3.09
C THR A 423 7.22 -34.29 -3.70
N ILE A 424 7.04 -33.19 -4.45
CA ILE A 424 5.78 -32.87 -5.12
C ILE A 424 5.41 -33.94 -6.16
N ALA A 425 6.39 -34.38 -6.96
CA ALA A 425 6.18 -35.43 -7.96
C ALA A 425 5.85 -36.79 -7.33
N GLU A 426 6.48 -37.14 -6.20
CA GLU A 426 6.20 -38.37 -5.45
C GLU A 426 4.81 -38.38 -4.81
N GLU A 427 4.33 -37.24 -4.33
CA GLU A 427 2.95 -37.10 -3.86
C GLU A 427 1.93 -37.29 -4.98
N GLU A 428 2.17 -36.69 -6.15
CA GLU A 428 1.31 -36.89 -7.33
C GLU A 428 1.37 -38.35 -7.83
N LEU A 429 2.52 -39.02 -7.72
CA LEU A 429 2.66 -40.45 -8.02
C LEU A 429 1.87 -41.33 -7.03
N LYS A 430 1.86 -41.00 -5.74
CA LYS A 430 1.07 -41.72 -4.74
C LYS A 430 -0.43 -41.63 -5.04
N ILE A 431 -0.90 -40.45 -5.45
CA ILE A 431 -2.29 -40.23 -5.87
C ILE A 431 -2.59 -41.03 -7.14
N ALA A 432 -1.74 -40.92 -8.17
CA ALA A 432 -1.93 -41.62 -9.44
C ALA A 432 -1.90 -43.15 -9.32
N ARG A 433 -1.15 -43.71 -8.34
CA ARG A 433 -1.15 -45.15 -8.05
C ARG A 433 -2.44 -45.61 -7.37
N ARG A 434 -3.02 -44.80 -6.48
CA ARG A 434 -4.32 -45.10 -5.84
C ARG A 434 -5.46 -45.10 -6.85
N ASP A 435 -5.44 -44.20 -7.82
CA ASP A 435 -6.49 -44.07 -8.83
C ASP A 435 -6.43 -45.14 -9.95
N ASN A 436 -5.35 -45.94 -10.02
CA ASN A 436 -5.15 -47.02 -11.01
C ASN A 436 -5.28 -48.44 -10.42
N GLN A 437 -5.54 -48.57 -9.11
CA GLN A 437 -5.97 -49.82 -8.45
C GLN A 437 -7.49 -49.91 -8.48
#